data_AF-A0A0P9QX34-F1
#
_entry.id   AF-A0A0P9QX34-F1
#
_cell.length_a   1.000
_cell.length_b   1.000
_cell.length_c   1.000
_cell.angle_alpha   90.00
_cell.angle_beta   90.00
_cell.angle_gamma   90.00
#
_symmetry.space_group_name_H-M   'P 1'
#
loop_
_entity.id
_entity.type
_entity.pdbx_description
1 polymer ?
#
loop_
_entity_poly.entity_id
_entity_poly.type
_entity_poly.pdbx_seq_one_letter_code
_entity_poly.pdbx_strand_id
1 'polypeptide(L)'
;MSKIDCAQDLPEWFDLEKYRECDHFNVNEWYRQLLERQSLFKACACLTNPDSTEKWCYDWYEDAVEEFREAPLELSPSLSDIEVKRQSVSALRAYDLHLTASEEMFALGAEKPHDVDYRVLFKGSWQKEIEVLTRGSPYFQPAIVVDLGANDSTLKAAFAIWLAEARKQSPDFSPSRSKPNWRRWARYGLLPYIDLWIWSIETKTHIPDRVMSSAISSYDAGEANLRKTVVPLANELMADLSPLQALVALQAASANAESFDK
;
A
#
# COMPACT_ATOMS: atom_id res chain seq x y z
N MET A 1 -26.06 17.25 10.28
CA MET A 1 -25.16 17.14 9.11
C MET A 1 -25.27 18.43 8.33
N SER A 2 -24.19 19.20 8.26
CA SER A 2 -24.13 20.38 7.40
C SER A 2 -24.21 19.93 5.95
N LYS A 3 -25.03 20.60 5.15
CA LYS A 3 -25.21 20.25 3.73
C LYS A 3 -24.16 21.02 2.93
N ILE A 4 -23.35 20.30 2.14
CA ILE A 4 -22.40 20.88 1.20
C ILE A 4 -23.12 21.06 -0.12
N ASP A 5 -23.30 22.31 -0.53
CA ASP A 5 -24.00 22.66 -1.77
C ASP A 5 -23.04 23.28 -2.81
N CYS A 6 -21.90 23.80 -2.37
CA CYS A 6 -20.87 24.38 -3.24
C CYS A 6 -19.44 24.10 -2.76
N ALA A 7 -18.45 24.37 -3.61
CA ALA A 7 -17.04 24.15 -3.28
C ALA A 7 -16.55 25.04 -2.12
N GLN A 8 -17.22 26.18 -1.87
CA GLN A 8 -16.93 27.04 -0.72
C GLN A 8 -17.34 26.42 0.62
N ASP A 9 -18.19 25.40 0.62
CA ASP A 9 -18.60 24.69 1.85
C ASP A 9 -17.61 23.56 2.22
N LEU A 10 -16.54 23.36 1.44
CA LEU A 10 -15.48 22.41 1.74
C LEU A 10 -14.64 22.89 2.93
N PRO A 11 -13.95 21.96 3.63
CA PRO A 11 -13.16 22.33 4.79
C PRO A 11 -12.03 23.30 4.43
N GLU A 12 -11.75 24.27 5.31
CA GLU A 12 -10.77 25.34 5.07
C GLU A 12 -9.35 24.83 4.77
N TRP A 13 -8.99 23.64 5.26
CA TRP A 13 -7.68 23.04 5.00
C TRP A 13 -7.50 22.54 3.55
N PHE A 14 -8.61 22.31 2.83
CA PHE A 14 -8.58 21.75 1.49
C PHE A 14 -8.25 22.83 0.46
N ASP A 15 -7.08 22.72 -0.15
CA ASP A 15 -6.62 23.59 -1.21
C ASP A 15 -5.97 22.76 -2.31
N LEU A 16 -6.47 22.90 -3.54
CA LEU A 16 -5.97 22.16 -4.71
C LEU A 16 -4.51 22.52 -5.02
N GLU A 17 -4.04 23.71 -4.63
CA GLU A 17 -2.66 24.14 -4.84
C GLU A 17 -1.65 23.25 -4.09
N LYS A 18 -2.04 22.73 -2.92
CA LYS A 18 -1.22 21.79 -2.13
C LYS A 18 -0.91 20.49 -2.88
N TYR A 19 -1.63 20.19 -3.96
CA TYR A 19 -1.49 18.95 -4.74
C TYR A 19 -0.75 19.14 -6.06
N ARG A 20 -0.32 20.36 -6.41
CA ARG A 20 0.31 20.64 -7.71
C ARG A 20 1.56 19.81 -7.98
N GLU A 21 2.31 19.44 -6.94
CA GLU A 21 3.53 18.65 -7.10
C GLU A 21 3.27 17.21 -7.57
N CYS A 22 2.03 16.71 -7.43
CA CYS A 22 1.63 15.38 -7.90
C CYS A 22 1.85 15.18 -9.41
N ASP A 23 1.86 16.26 -10.20
CA ASP A 23 2.12 16.21 -11.64
C ASP A 23 3.52 15.65 -11.98
N HIS A 24 4.45 15.73 -11.02
CA HIS A 24 5.83 15.28 -11.18
C HIS A 24 6.11 13.94 -10.48
N PHE A 25 5.12 13.38 -9.80
CA PHE A 25 5.31 12.15 -9.04
C PHE A 25 5.70 10.99 -9.94
N ASN A 26 6.77 10.29 -9.55
CA ASN A 26 7.12 8.98 -10.05
C ASN A 26 6.28 7.89 -9.38
N VAL A 27 6.44 6.64 -9.81
CA VAL A 27 5.63 5.52 -9.29
C VAL A 27 5.85 5.26 -7.80
N ASN A 28 7.05 5.52 -7.28
CA ASN A 28 7.37 5.35 -5.87
C ASN A 28 6.70 6.42 -5.01
N GLU A 29 6.76 7.68 -5.44
CA GLU A 29 6.06 8.79 -4.78
C GLU A 29 4.54 8.53 -4.75
N TRP A 30 3.95 8.10 -5.88
CA TRP A 30 2.55 7.67 -5.92
C TRP A 30 2.24 6.53 -4.95
N TYR A 31 3.11 5.51 -4.90
CA TYR A 31 2.91 4.37 -4.01
C TYR A 31 2.92 4.79 -2.54
N ARG A 32 3.89 5.59 -2.11
CA ARG A 32 4.00 6.08 -0.73
C ARG A 32 2.76 6.88 -0.32
N GLN A 33 2.38 7.83 -1.16
CA GLN A 33 1.24 8.71 -0.91
C GLN A 33 -0.09 7.96 -0.83
N LEU A 34 -0.27 6.93 -1.67
CA LEU A 34 -1.45 6.07 -1.63
C LEU A 34 -1.43 5.09 -0.47
N LEU A 35 -0.25 4.61 -0.06
CA LEU A 35 -0.10 3.70 1.08
C LEU A 35 -0.51 4.37 2.39
N GLU A 36 -0.07 5.61 2.60
CA GLU A 36 -0.46 6.42 3.75
C GLU A 36 -1.98 6.64 3.80
N ARG A 37 -2.55 7.10 2.69
CA ARG A 37 -4.01 7.28 2.55
C ARG A 37 -4.79 5.98 2.71
N GLN A 38 -4.26 4.85 2.26
CA GLN A 38 -4.91 3.55 2.46
C GLN A 38 -4.96 3.19 3.96
N SER A 39 -3.91 3.49 4.71
CA SER A 39 -3.88 3.30 6.16
C SER A 39 -4.90 4.19 6.86
N LEU A 40 -4.94 5.49 6.51
CA LEU A 40 -5.95 6.44 7.03
C LEU A 40 -7.37 6.00 6.68
N PHE A 41 -7.60 5.58 5.44
CA PHE A 41 -8.90 5.12 4.96
C PHE A 41 -9.40 3.90 5.75
N LYS A 42 -8.52 2.91 5.96
CA LYS A 42 -8.84 1.71 6.76
C LYS A 42 -9.11 2.05 8.22
N ALA A 43 -8.28 2.90 8.82
CA ALA A 43 -8.48 3.37 10.19
C ALA A 43 -9.82 4.09 10.33
N CYS A 44 -10.11 5.06 9.46
CA CYS A 44 -11.38 5.79 9.43
C CYS A 44 -12.59 4.86 9.33
N ALA A 45 -12.53 3.85 8.44
CA ALA A 45 -13.58 2.85 8.32
C ALA A 45 -13.79 2.06 9.63
N CYS A 46 -12.72 1.69 10.33
CA CYS A 46 -12.81 1.04 11.65
C CYS A 46 -13.46 1.94 12.71
N LEU A 47 -13.14 3.24 12.72
CA LEU A 47 -13.71 4.21 13.68
C LEU A 47 -15.22 4.43 13.49
N THR A 48 -15.71 4.31 12.26
CA THR A 48 -17.15 4.44 11.97
C THR A 48 -17.97 3.20 12.38
N ASN A 49 -17.31 2.07 12.66
CA ASN A 49 -17.97 0.85 13.11
C ASN A 49 -18.09 0.84 14.66
N PRO A 50 -19.31 0.98 15.23
CA PRO A 50 -19.51 1.03 16.68
C PRO A 50 -19.11 -0.27 17.40
N ASP A 51 -18.99 -1.38 16.68
CA ASP A 51 -18.61 -2.68 17.24
C ASP A 51 -17.09 -2.93 17.19
N SER A 52 -16.30 -2.01 16.63
CA SER A 52 -14.85 -2.14 16.58
C SER A 52 -14.23 -1.97 17.97
N THR A 53 -13.56 -3.01 18.47
CA THR A 53 -12.83 -2.98 19.75
C THR A 53 -11.40 -2.44 19.61
N GLU A 54 -10.99 -2.03 18.41
CA GLU A 54 -9.64 -1.56 18.09
C GLU A 54 -9.42 -0.10 18.52
N LYS A 55 -9.38 0.12 19.84
CA LYS A 55 -9.14 1.43 20.45
C LYS A 55 -7.76 2.01 20.13
N TRP A 56 -6.78 1.18 19.76
CA TRP A 56 -5.42 1.62 19.44
C TRP A 56 -5.34 2.41 18.12
N CYS A 57 -6.36 2.31 17.26
CA CYS A 57 -6.41 3.08 16.01
C CYS A 57 -6.65 4.59 16.23
N TYR A 58 -7.07 5.01 17.43
CA TYR A 58 -7.46 6.41 17.68
C TYR A 58 -6.25 7.33 17.87
N ASP A 59 -5.27 6.94 18.70
CA ASP A 59 -4.24 7.87 19.17
C ASP A 59 -3.32 8.36 18.04
N TRP A 60 -3.01 7.51 17.06
CA TRP A 60 -2.17 7.92 15.92
C TRP A 60 -2.98 8.57 14.80
N TYR A 61 -4.28 8.26 14.68
CA TYR A 61 -5.10 8.70 13.55
C TYR A 61 -5.37 10.21 13.60
N GLU A 62 -5.70 10.76 14.77
CA GLU A 62 -5.98 12.20 14.89
C GLU A 62 -4.75 13.03 14.49
N ASP A 63 -3.58 12.71 15.03
CA ASP A 63 -2.32 13.39 14.70
C ASP A 63 -1.96 13.23 13.21
N ALA A 64 -2.04 12.00 12.68
CA ALA A 64 -1.71 11.74 11.28
C ALA A 64 -2.66 12.46 10.31
N VAL A 65 -3.94 12.56 10.65
CA VAL A 65 -4.92 13.29 9.83
C VAL A 65 -4.66 14.79 9.85
N GLU A 66 -4.31 15.37 11.00
CA GLU A 66 -3.98 16.80 11.09
C GLU A 66 -2.69 17.13 10.33
N GLU A 67 -1.61 16.36 10.52
CA GLU A 67 -0.36 16.51 9.76
C GLU A 67 -0.64 16.49 8.26
N PHE A 68 -1.45 15.52 7.84
CA PHE A 68 -1.81 15.34 6.45
C PHE A 68 -2.69 16.47 5.88
N ARG A 69 -3.58 17.07 6.68
CA ARG A 69 -4.39 18.23 6.25
C ARG A 69 -3.52 19.47 6.07
N GLU A 70 -2.51 19.65 6.91
CA GLU A 70 -1.57 20.76 6.81
C GLU A 70 -0.70 20.61 5.56
N ALA A 71 -0.06 19.44 5.38
CA ALA A 71 0.89 19.16 4.32
C ALA A 71 0.60 17.81 3.62
N PRO A 72 -0.39 17.72 2.71
CA PRO A 72 -0.91 16.45 2.18
C PRO A 72 0.06 15.65 1.32
N LEU A 73 1.21 16.23 0.97
CA LEU A 73 2.28 15.58 0.22
C LEU A 73 3.55 15.36 1.06
N GLU A 74 3.61 15.86 2.29
CA GLU A 74 4.70 15.54 3.22
C GLU A 74 4.37 14.21 3.89
N LEU A 75 5.24 13.22 3.71
CA LEU A 75 5.06 11.90 4.33
C LEU A 75 5.49 11.97 5.79
N SER A 76 4.66 11.45 6.70
CA SER A 76 5.05 11.33 8.11
C SER A 76 6.32 10.47 8.25
N PRO A 77 7.30 10.87 9.09
CA PRO A 77 8.52 10.09 9.31
C PRO A 77 8.23 8.63 9.70
N SER A 78 7.13 8.40 10.43
CA SER A 78 6.69 7.09 10.92
C SER A 78 6.51 6.05 9.80
N LEU A 79 6.03 6.44 8.62
CA LEU A 79 5.83 5.56 7.47
C LEU A 79 7.12 5.40 6.64
N SER A 80 7.98 6.42 6.64
CA SER A 80 9.27 6.37 5.96
C SER A 80 10.23 5.35 6.59
N ASP A 81 10.08 5.06 7.89
CA ASP A 81 10.89 4.06 8.60
C ASP A 81 10.43 2.62 8.36
N ILE A 82 9.13 2.39 8.11
CA ILE A 82 8.60 1.07 7.69
C ILE A 82 9.17 0.65 6.32
N GLU A 83 9.63 1.63 5.54
CA GLU A 83 10.22 1.42 4.22
C GLU A 83 11.57 0.68 4.26
N VAL A 84 12.25 0.60 5.41
CA VAL A 84 13.57 -0.04 5.54
C VAL A 84 13.53 -1.56 5.29
N LYS A 85 12.35 -2.20 5.29
CA LYS A 85 12.28 -3.69 5.34
C LYS A 85 11.42 -4.38 4.30
N ARG A 86 11.00 -3.68 3.26
CA ARG A 86 10.32 -4.30 2.10
C ARG A 86 11.18 -4.16 0.84
N GLN A 87 12.46 -4.49 0.97
CA GLN A 87 13.32 -4.69 -0.19
C GLN A 87 12.88 -5.93 -0.98
N SER A 88 13.25 -5.97 -2.26
CA SER A 88 13.29 -7.21 -3.05
C SER A 88 13.82 -8.34 -2.17
N VAL A 89 13.18 -9.50 -2.24
CA VAL A 89 13.57 -10.74 -1.52
C VAL A 89 15.09 -11.02 -1.60
N SER A 90 15.75 -10.54 -2.65
CA SER A 90 17.20 -10.63 -2.83
C SER A 90 18.07 -9.80 -1.86
N ALA A 91 17.52 -8.84 -1.12
CA ALA A 91 18.30 -7.88 -0.33
C ALA A 91 17.94 -7.81 1.17
N LEU A 92 16.84 -8.44 1.60
CA LEU A 92 16.54 -8.57 3.04
C LEU A 92 17.53 -9.51 3.71
N ARG A 93 18.25 -9.01 4.72
CA ARG A 93 18.97 -9.90 5.65
C ARG A 93 17.92 -10.53 6.58
N ALA A 94 18.17 -11.74 7.07
CA ALA A 94 17.25 -12.42 8.01
C ALA A 94 16.88 -11.55 9.23
N TYR A 95 17.79 -10.66 9.65
CA TYR A 95 17.57 -9.67 10.71
C TYR A 95 16.47 -8.65 10.38
N ASP A 96 16.33 -8.29 9.10
CA ASP A 96 15.36 -7.31 8.63
C ASP A 96 13.95 -7.91 8.63
N LEU A 97 13.79 -9.17 8.22
CA LEU A 97 12.53 -9.89 8.35
C LEU A 97 12.11 -10.10 9.82
N HIS A 98 13.07 -10.36 10.71
CA HIS A 98 12.80 -10.58 12.13
C HIS A 98 12.21 -9.35 12.82
N LEU A 99 12.70 -8.14 12.54
CA LEU A 99 12.16 -6.94 13.19
C LEU A 99 10.85 -6.43 12.56
N THR A 100 10.57 -6.66 11.26
CA THR A 100 9.21 -6.46 10.71
C THR A 100 8.20 -7.42 11.35
N ALA A 101 8.59 -8.69 11.48
CA ALA A 101 7.77 -9.71 12.12
C ALA A 101 7.53 -9.41 13.60
N SER A 102 8.55 -8.93 14.30
CA SER A 102 8.46 -8.53 15.71
C SER A 102 7.56 -7.31 15.91
N GLU A 103 7.63 -6.31 15.01
CA GLU A 103 6.78 -5.13 15.03
C GLU A 103 5.32 -5.49 14.73
N GLU A 104 5.06 -6.36 13.74
CA GLU A 104 3.72 -6.87 13.45
C GLU A 104 3.18 -7.78 14.58
N MET A 105 4.02 -8.59 15.22
CA MET A 105 3.63 -9.39 16.39
C MET A 105 3.30 -8.52 17.61
N PHE A 106 4.04 -7.43 17.79
CA PHE A 106 3.80 -6.47 18.87
C PHE A 106 2.51 -5.68 18.62
N ALA A 107 2.25 -5.27 17.36
CA ALA A 107 1.00 -4.64 16.94
C ALA A 107 -0.23 -5.56 17.13
N LEU A 108 -0.03 -6.88 17.14
CA LEU A 108 -1.08 -7.88 17.35
C LEU A 108 -1.20 -8.36 18.83
N GLY A 109 -0.47 -7.74 19.76
CA GLY A 109 -0.59 -8.01 21.20
C GLY A 109 0.04 -9.33 21.67
N ALA A 110 0.99 -9.91 20.93
CA ALA A 110 1.67 -11.14 21.35
C ALA A 110 2.86 -10.82 22.29
N GLU A 111 2.78 -11.27 23.55
CA GLU A 111 3.67 -10.75 24.60
C GLU A 111 5.11 -11.31 24.63
N LYS A 112 5.47 -12.50 24.10
CA LYS A 112 6.84 -13.06 24.26
C LYS A 112 7.35 -13.96 23.10
N PRO A 113 8.52 -13.65 22.47
CA PRO A 113 9.10 -14.44 21.37
C PRO A 113 10.19 -15.47 21.76
N HIS A 114 10.52 -15.67 23.04
CA HIS A 114 11.83 -16.24 23.42
C HIS A 114 11.88 -17.71 23.90
N ASP A 115 10.78 -18.47 23.88
CA ASP A 115 10.75 -19.83 24.46
C ASP A 115 10.88 -20.99 23.46
N VAL A 116 11.56 -20.81 22.32
CA VAL A 116 11.79 -21.89 21.34
C VAL A 116 13.27 -22.10 21.09
N ASP A 117 13.74 -23.36 21.16
CA ASP A 117 15.11 -23.77 20.81
C ASP A 117 15.14 -24.27 19.36
N TYR A 118 15.87 -23.55 18.50
CA TYR A 118 15.85 -23.70 17.03
C TYR A 118 17.03 -24.51 16.47
N ARG A 119 17.82 -25.20 17.30
CA ARG A 119 19.13 -25.77 16.88
C ARG A 119 19.12 -27.21 16.38
N VAL A 120 17.98 -27.86 16.24
CA VAL A 120 17.92 -29.25 15.76
C VAL A 120 17.02 -29.29 14.54
N LEU A 121 17.60 -29.24 13.32
CA LEU A 121 17.16 -30.08 12.18
C LEU A 121 17.89 -29.89 10.83
N PHE A 122 18.85 -28.98 10.64
CA PHE A 122 19.46 -28.83 9.31
C PHE A 122 20.99 -28.89 9.30
N LYS A 123 21.49 -30.11 9.06
CA LYS A 123 22.89 -30.40 8.74
C LYS A 123 22.95 -30.82 7.26
N GLY A 124 23.08 -29.84 6.35
CA GLY A 124 23.23 -30.05 4.91
C GLY A 124 23.30 -28.73 4.15
N SER A 125 24.48 -28.35 3.69
CA SER A 125 24.86 -26.98 3.30
C SER A 125 24.65 -26.66 1.82
N TRP A 126 23.42 -26.54 1.30
CA TRP A 126 23.19 -26.04 -0.08
C TRP A 126 21.88 -25.27 -0.30
N GLN A 127 21.06 -25.09 0.74
CA GLN A 127 19.77 -24.39 0.63
C GLN A 127 19.89 -23.00 1.25
N LYS A 128 19.51 -21.96 0.49
CA LYS A 128 19.31 -20.61 1.03
C LYS A 128 17.79 -20.40 1.10
N GLU A 129 17.23 -20.62 2.28
CA GLU A 129 15.80 -20.41 2.52
C GLU A 129 15.48 -18.92 2.52
N ILE A 130 14.38 -18.55 1.85
CA ILE A 130 13.77 -17.24 1.95
C ILE A 130 12.49 -17.43 2.77
N GLU A 131 12.50 -16.92 3.99
CA GLU A 131 11.37 -16.95 4.90
C GLU A 131 10.44 -15.76 4.61
N VAL A 132 9.15 -16.01 4.38
CA VAL A 132 8.10 -14.99 4.44
C VAL A 132 6.94 -15.59 5.22
N LEU A 133 6.51 -14.89 6.27
CA LEU A 133 5.51 -15.37 7.23
C LEU A 133 4.09 -15.34 6.65
N THR A 134 3.29 -16.36 7.00
CA THR A 134 1.82 -16.30 6.92
C THR A 134 1.19 -16.78 8.24
N ARG A 135 0.14 -16.06 8.68
CA ARG A 135 -0.59 -16.23 9.95
C ARG A 135 -1.01 -17.68 10.26
N GLY A 136 -0.80 -18.09 11.53
CA GLY A 136 -1.62 -19.10 12.22
C GLY A 136 -1.08 -20.53 12.30
N SER A 137 0.10 -20.83 11.74
CA SER A 137 0.72 -22.16 11.84
C SER A 137 1.92 -22.13 12.82
N PRO A 138 1.99 -23.03 13.81
CA PRO A 138 3.19 -23.22 14.64
C PRO A 138 4.36 -23.88 13.87
N TYR A 139 4.15 -24.20 12.59
CA TYR A 139 5.19 -24.70 11.70
C TYR A 139 5.54 -23.60 10.70
N PHE A 140 6.74 -23.03 10.87
CA PHE A 140 7.39 -22.15 9.90
C PHE A 140 7.59 -22.96 8.61
N GLN A 141 6.74 -22.73 7.61
CA GLN A 141 6.99 -23.22 6.26
C GLN A 141 7.51 -22.05 5.44
N PRO A 142 8.68 -22.16 4.78
CA PRO A 142 9.15 -21.13 3.88
C PRO A 142 8.12 -20.94 2.76
N ALA A 143 7.80 -19.68 2.43
CA ALA A 143 6.85 -19.36 1.38
C ALA A 143 7.30 -19.90 0.01
N ILE A 144 8.62 -19.97 -0.24
CA ILE A 144 9.22 -20.49 -1.47
C ILE A 144 10.58 -21.13 -1.14
N VAL A 145 10.84 -22.35 -1.63
CA VAL A 145 12.16 -23.00 -1.61
C VAL A 145 12.74 -22.96 -3.02
N VAL A 146 13.96 -22.44 -3.17
CA VAL A 146 14.64 -22.31 -4.46
C VAL A 146 15.91 -23.15 -4.47
N ASP A 147 16.05 -24.05 -5.44
CA ASP A 147 17.28 -24.83 -5.65
C ASP A 147 18.32 -23.99 -6.41
N LEU A 148 19.29 -23.44 -5.68
CA LEU A 148 20.37 -22.64 -6.27
C LEU A 148 21.39 -23.47 -7.06
N GLY A 149 21.31 -24.81 -7.02
CA GLY A 149 22.10 -25.68 -7.89
C GLY A 149 21.54 -25.78 -9.31
N ALA A 150 20.26 -25.44 -9.51
CA ALA A 150 19.64 -25.37 -10.83
C ALA A 150 20.06 -24.08 -11.55
N ASN A 151 20.17 -24.14 -12.88
CA ASN A 151 20.43 -22.95 -13.68
C ASN A 151 19.17 -22.04 -13.75
N ASP A 152 19.39 -20.75 -14.01
CA ASP A 152 18.34 -19.73 -14.10
C ASP A 152 17.19 -20.09 -15.05
N SER A 153 17.49 -20.74 -16.18
CA SER A 153 16.47 -21.08 -17.18
C SER A 153 15.51 -22.15 -16.64
N THR A 154 16.03 -23.13 -15.90
CA THR A 154 15.23 -24.16 -15.23
C THR A 154 14.39 -23.56 -14.11
N LEU A 155 14.98 -22.68 -13.28
CA LEU A 155 14.26 -22.00 -12.20
C LEU A 155 13.10 -21.14 -12.72
N LYS A 156 13.35 -20.33 -13.76
CA LYS A 156 12.32 -19.49 -14.39
C LYS A 156 11.20 -20.31 -15.02
N ALA A 157 11.53 -21.41 -15.70
CA ALA A 157 10.53 -22.30 -16.30
C ALA A 157 9.66 -22.99 -15.24
N ALA A 158 10.28 -23.52 -14.17
CA ALA A 158 9.56 -24.15 -13.07
C ALA A 158 8.61 -23.15 -12.38
N PHE A 159 9.10 -21.94 -12.08
CA PHE A 159 8.29 -20.87 -11.50
C PHE A 159 7.13 -20.47 -12.41
N ALA A 160 7.35 -20.36 -13.73
CA ALA A 160 6.30 -20.03 -14.69
C ALA A 160 5.19 -21.09 -14.73
N ILE A 161 5.55 -22.38 -14.68
CA ILE A 161 4.59 -23.50 -14.62
C ILE A 161 3.78 -23.43 -13.32
N TRP A 162 4.47 -23.30 -12.18
CA TRP A 162 3.81 -23.19 -10.88
C TRP A 162 2.86 -21.99 -10.82
N LEU A 163 3.33 -20.82 -11.27
CA LEU A 163 2.53 -19.58 -11.26
C LEU A 163 1.29 -19.71 -12.15
N ALA A 164 1.40 -20.38 -13.30
CA ALA A 164 0.26 -20.63 -14.18
C ALA A 164 -0.78 -21.53 -13.50
N GLU A 165 -0.35 -22.55 -12.74
CA GLU A 165 -1.23 -23.45 -12.02
C GLU A 165 -1.87 -22.78 -10.79
N ALA A 166 -1.08 -22.06 -10.00
CA ALA A 166 -1.58 -21.29 -8.86
C ALA A 166 -2.68 -20.29 -9.29
N ARG A 167 -2.48 -19.58 -10.42
CA ARG A 167 -3.50 -18.67 -10.95
C ARG A 167 -4.80 -19.36 -11.40
N LYS A 168 -4.73 -20.61 -11.88
CA LYS A 168 -5.95 -21.38 -12.21
C LYS A 168 -6.72 -21.77 -10.96
N GLN A 169 -6.00 -22.07 -9.87
CA GLN A 169 -6.60 -22.45 -8.59
C GLN A 169 -7.15 -21.23 -7.83
N SER A 170 -6.68 -20.03 -8.17
CA SER A 170 -7.05 -18.78 -7.52
C SER A 170 -7.56 -17.75 -8.54
N PRO A 171 -8.73 -17.99 -9.18
CA PRO A 171 -9.24 -17.14 -10.25
C PRO A 171 -9.48 -15.69 -9.80
N ASP A 172 -9.84 -15.50 -8.52
CA ASP A 172 -10.09 -14.18 -7.91
C ASP A 172 -8.82 -13.31 -7.83
N PHE A 173 -7.64 -13.92 -7.91
CA PHE A 173 -6.34 -13.23 -7.88
C PHE A 173 -5.70 -13.13 -9.27
N SER A 174 -6.52 -13.26 -10.32
CA SER A 174 -6.04 -13.04 -11.67
C SER A 174 -5.52 -11.61 -11.78
N PRO A 175 -4.25 -11.41 -12.19
CA PRO A 175 -3.67 -10.07 -12.24
C PRO A 175 -4.52 -9.21 -13.17
N SER A 176 -4.92 -8.03 -12.68
CA SER A 176 -5.47 -6.99 -13.52
C SER A 176 -4.50 -6.78 -14.69
N ARG A 177 -4.96 -7.03 -15.92
CA ARG A 177 -4.10 -6.98 -17.12
C ARG A 177 -3.60 -5.57 -17.42
N SER A 178 -4.16 -4.55 -16.78
CA SER A 178 -3.83 -3.17 -17.03
C SER A 178 -2.67 -2.73 -16.15
N LYS A 179 -1.54 -2.37 -16.78
CA LYS A 179 -0.49 -1.64 -16.08
C LYS A 179 -1.07 -0.31 -15.56
N PRO A 180 -0.98 -0.02 -14.25
CA PRO A 180 -1.44 1.25 -13.70
C PRO A 180 -0.86 2.42 -14.48
N ASN A 181 -1.71 3.25 -15.07
CA ASN A 181 -1.30 4.45 -15.79
C ASN A 181 -1.26 5.66 -14.86
N TRP A 182 -0.33 5.62 -13.90
CA TRP A 182 -0.20 6.62 -12.84
C TRP A 182 0.07 8.04 -13.36
N ARG A 183 0.61 8.17 -14.57
CA ARG A 183 0.89 9.48 -15.21
C ARG A 183 -0.35 10.37 -15.41
N ARG A 184 -1.55 9.81 -15.30
CA ARG A 184 -2.81 10.57 -15.43
C ARG A 184 -3.47 10.88 -14.09
N TRP A 185 -2.99 10.30 -12.99
CA TRP A 185 -3.67 10.38 -11.69
C TRP A 185 -3.69 11.79 -11.11
N ALA A 186 -2.61 12.57 -11.30
CA ALA A 186 -2.59 13.99 -10.93
C ALA A 186 -3.66 14.79 -11.68
N ARG A 187 -3.71 14.64 -13.02
CA ARG A 187 -4.75 15.27 -13.85
C ARG A 187 -6.17 14.86 -13.46
N TYR A 188 -6.36 13.65 -12.96
CA TYR A 188 -7.65 13.16 -12.50
C TYR A 188 -8.07 13.75 -11.15
N GLY A 189 -7.15 14.36 -10.39
CA GLY A 189 -7.45 14.79 -9.03
C GLY A 189 -7.52 13.64 -8.04
N LEU A 190 -6.73 12.57 -8.25
CA LEU A 190 -6.89 11.33 -7.48
C LEU A 190 -6.62 11.52 -5.97
N LEU A 191 -5.51 12.16 -5.58
CA LEU A 191 -5.24 12.41 -4.16
C LEU A 191 -6.25 13.37 -3.53
N PRO A 192 -6.56 14.56 -4.13
CA PRO A 192 -7.63 15.42 -3.64
C PRO A 192 -8.96 14.70 -3.43
N TYR A 193 -9.33 13.78 -4.34
CA TYR A 193 -10.53 12.97 -4.22
C TYR A 193 -10.48 12.03 -3.01
N ILE A 194 -9.38 11.29 -2.84
CA ILE A 194 -9.23 10.35 -1.72
C ILE A 194 -9.29 11.10 -0.39
N ASP A 195 -8.72 12.30 -0.33
CA ASP A 195 -8.60 13.08 0.90
C ASP A 195 -9.97 13.65 1.31
N LEU A 196 -10.73 14.18 0.35
CA LEU A 196 -12.13 14.56 0.56
C LEU A 196 -13.02 13.36 0.86
N TRP A 197 -12.72 12.18 0.31
CA TRP A 197 -13.45 10.96 0.58
C TRP A 197 -13.24 10.47 2.01
N ILE A 198 -11.99 10.43 2.50
CA ILE A 198 -11.67 10.13 3.90
C ILE A 198 -12.40 11.10 4.82
N TRP A 199 -12.31 12.41 4.55
CA TRP A 199 -13.00 13.44 5.33
C TRP A 199 -14.54 13.27 5.33
N SER A 200 -15.13 12.88 4.20
CA SER A 200 -16.57 12.64 4.09
C SER A 200 -17.04 11.47 4.99
N ILE A 201 -16.20 10.44 5.13
CA ILE A 201 -16.45 9.28 6.01
C ILE A 201 -16.33 9.71 7.47
N GLU A 202 -15.24 10.39 7.81
CA GLU A 202 -14.93 10.86 9.17
C GLU A 202 -16.03 11.75 9.73
N THR A 203 -16.44 12.76 8.94
CA THR A 203 -17.44 13.75 9.37
C THR A 203 -18.88 13.29 9.15
N LYS A 204 -19.08 12.12 8.52
CA LYS A 204 -20.37 11.63 8.04
C LYS A 204 -21.08 12.68 7.18
N THR A 205 -20.32 13.42 6.38
CA THR A 205 -20.84 14.49 5.52
C THR A 205 -20.85 14.03 4.07
N HIS A 206 -22.01 14.06 3.44
CA HIS A 206 -22.14 13.73 2.03
C HIS A 206 -21.72 14.90 1.14
N ILE A 207 -20.72 14.67 0.27
CA ILE A 207 -20.30 15.61 -0.78
C ILE A 207 -20.98 15.22 -2.10
N PRO A 208 -21.85 16.06 -2.69
CA PRO A 208 -22.43 15.77 -3.99
C PRO A 208 -21.38 15.61 -5.10
N ASP A 209 -21.58 14.68 -6.04
CA ASP A 209 -20.69 14.46 -7.21
C ASP A 209 -20.31 15.75 -7.94
N ARG A 210 -21.27 16.67 -8.09
CA ARG A 210 -21.03 17.97 -8.71
C ARG A 210 -19.98 18.78 -7.95
N VAL A 211 -20.10 18.84 -6.63
CA VAL A 211 -19.15 19.57 -5.78
C VAL A 211 -17.79 18.86 -5.81
N MET A 212 -17.78 17.54 -5.58
CA MET A 212 -16.57 16.73 -5.61
C MET A 212 -15.81 16.88 -6.94
N SER A 213 -16.49 16.74 -8.08
CA SER A 213 -15.87 16.86 -9.41
C SER A 213 -15.31 18.25 -9.68
N SER A 214 -15.97 19.31 -9.20
CA SER A 214 -15.47 20.69 -9.30
C SER A 214 -14.30 20.98 -8.36
N ALA A 215 -14.17 20.25 -7.25
CA ALA A 215 -13.16 20.50 -6.23
C ALA A 215 -11.81 19.85 -6.53
N ILE A 216 -11.82 18.65 -7.12
CA ILE A 216 -10.62 17.81 -7.26
C ILE A 216 -9.79 18.09 -8.51
N SER A 217 -10.31 18.86 -9.47
CA SER A 217 -9.62 19.13 -10.73
C SER A 217 -9.77 20.60 -11.12
N SER A 218 -8.66 21.18 -11.57
CA SER A 218 -8.64 22.55 -12.13
C SER A 218 -9.32 22.65 -13.49
N TYR A 219 -9.52 21.52 -14.17
CA TYR A 219 -10.26 21.44 -15.43
C TYR A 219 -11.62 20.84 -15.17
N ASP A 220 -12.67 21.38 -15.79
CA ASP A 220 -14.02 20.81 -15.73
C ASP A 220 -14.05 19.48 -16.51
N ALA A 221 -13.61 18.41 -15.84
CA ALA A 221 -13.69 17.05 -16.35
C ALA A 221 -15.14 16.50 -16.28
N GLY A 222 -16.02 17.22 -15.59
CA GLY A 222 -17.40 16.85 -15.33
C GLY A 222 -17.57 15.65 -14.39
N GLU A 223 -18.79 15.53 -13.86
CA GLU A 223 -19.18 14.40 -12.99
C GLU A 223 -19.03 13.04 -13.67
N ALA A 224 -19.12 12.99 -15.00
CA ALA A 224 -18.96 11.75 -15.75
C ALA A 224 -17.55 11.17 -15.60
N ASN A 225 -16.51 12.02 -15.56
CA ASN A 225 -15.15 11.56 -15.32
C ASN A 225 -14.95 11.07 -13.89
N LEU A 226 -15.54 11.78 -12.90
CA LEU A 226 -15.54 11.35 -11.51
C LEU A 226 -16.12 9.93 -11.38
N ARG A 227 -17.36 9.72 -11.84
CA ARG A 227 -18.08 8.44 -11.70
C ARG A 227 -17.45 7.28 -12.47
N LYS A 228 -16.91 7.53 -13.67
CA LYS A 228 -16.42 6.46 -14.57
C LYS A 228 -14.93 6.17 -14.42
N THR A 229 -14.16 7.13 -13.89
CA THR A 229 -12.69 7.04 -13.85
C THR A 229 -12.17 7.12 -12.42
N VAL A 230 -12.45 8.23 -11.73
CA VAL A 230 -11.81 8.53 -10.44
C VAL A 230 -12.33 7.62 -9.33
N VAL A 231 -13.65 7.51 -9.19
CA VAL A 231 -14.28 6.70 -8.13
C VAL A 231 -13.88 5.22 -8.25
N PRO A 232 -13.98 4.54 -9.41
CA PRO A 232 -13.57 3.15 -9.52
C PRO A 232 -12.08 2.95 -9.25
N LEU A 233 -11.23 3.85 -9.75
CA LEU A 233 -9.80 3.80 -9.55
C LEU A 233 -9.41 3.97 -8.07
N ALA A 234 -10.00 4.94 -7.37
CA ALA A 234 -9.74 5.16 -5.96
C ALA A 234 -10.21 3.96 -5.12
N ASN A 235 -11.38 3.39 -5.42
CA ASN A 235 -11.85 2.15 -4.78
C ASN A 235 -10.87 0.99 -4.98
N GLU A 236 -10.39 0.78 -6.22
CA GLU A 236 -9.41 -0.26 -6.53
C GLU A 236 -8.12 -0.06 -5.73
N LEU A 237 -7.58 1.15 -5.66
CA LEU A 237 -6.33 1.44 -4.97
C LEU A 237 -6.46 1.39 -3.45
N MET A 238 -7.57 1.85 -2.88
CA MET A 238 -7.80 1.75 -1.43
C MET A 238 -8.07 0.30 -1.01
N ALA A 239 -8.53 -0.56 -1.92
CA ALA A 239 -8.62 -1.99 -1.69
C ALA A 239 -7.25 -2.69 -1.82
N ASP A 240 -6.51 -2.42 -2.89
CA ASP A 240 -5.26 -3.12 -3.22
C ASP A 240 -4.21 -2.20 -3.90
N LEU A 241 -3.03 -2.10 -3.28
CA LEU A 241 -1.86 -1.40 -3.84
C LEU A 241 -0.80 -2.36 -4.39
N SER A 242 -1.02 -3.67 -4.34
CA SER A 242 -0.06 -4.70 -4.79
C SER A 242 0.42 -4.49 -6.23
N PRO A 243 -0.43 -4.10 -7.21
CA PRO A 243 0.05 -3.82 -8.57
C PRO A 243 1.06 -2.67 -8.62
N LEU A 244 0.85 -1.64 -7.81
CA LEU A 244 1.73 -0.48 -7.75
C LEU A 244 3.03 -0.80 -7.01
N GLN A 245 2.92 -1.53 -5.89
CA GLN A 245 4.07 -2.06 -5.15
C GLN A 245 4.98 -2.91 -6.03
N ALA A 246 4.40 -3.79 -6.87
CA ALA A 246 5.16 -4.61 -7.81
C ALA A 246 5.91 -3.75 -8.85
N LEU A 247 5.31 -2.64 -9.32
CA LEU A 247 5.99 -1.70 -10.22
C LEU A 247 7.16 -0.98 -9.54
N VAL A 248 6.99 -0.55 -8.29
CA VAL A 248 8.07 0.06 -7.49
C VAL A 248 9.23 -0.93 -7.32
N ALA A 249 8.92 -2.18 -6.93
CA ALA A 249 9.94 -3.22 -6.77
C ALA A 249 10.70 -3.50 -8.07
N LEU A 250 10.01 -3.53 -9.22
CA LEU A 250 10.64 -3.71 -10.53
C LEU A 250 11.58 -2.54 -10.89
N GLN A 251 11.19 -1.30 -10.59
CA GLN A 251 12.06 -0.14 -10.83
C GLN A 251 13.30 -0.17 -9.93
N ALA A 252 13.15 -0.48 -8.65
CA ALA A 252 14.27 -0.60 -7.72
C ALA A 252 15.24 -1.71 -8.13
N ALA A 253 14.74 -2.86 -8.55
CA ALA A 253 15.57 -3.96 -9.05
C ALA A 253 16.35 -3.57 -10.32
N SER A 254 15.71 -2.81 -11.23
CA SER A 254 16.35 -2.35 -12.46
C SER A 254 17.46 -1.34 -12.18
N ALA A 255 17.23 -0.38 -11.27
CA ALA A 255 18.24 0.61 -10.87
C ALA A 255 19.47 -0.04 -10.20
N ASN A 256 19.27 -1.09 -9.42
CA ASN A 256 20.36 -1.83 -8.79
C ASN A 256 21.18 -2.64 -9.81
N ALA A 257 20.58 -3.18 -10.86
CA ALA A 257 21.33 -3.92 -11.88
C ALA A 257 22.32 -3.01 -12.64
N GLU A 258 21.91 -1.77 -12.95
CA GLU A 258 22.75 -0.80 -13.67
C GLU A 258 23.97 -0.30 -12.86
N SER A 259 23.96 -0.45 -11.54
CA SER A 259 25.08 -0.02 -10.68
C SER A 259 26.19 -1.06 -10.55
N PHE A 260 25.92 -2.34 -10.83
CA PHE A 260 26.93 -3.42 -10.79
C PHE A 260 27.77 -3.53 -12.08
N ASP A 261 27.30 -2.96 -13.19
CA ASP A 261 27.98 -3.00 -14.48
C ASP A 261 28.94 -1.80 -14.72
N LYS A 262 29.15 -0.94 -13.70
CA LYS A 262 30.09 0.20 -13.74
C LYS A 262 31.25 0.00 -12.78
#